data_AF-A0AAD5R0M7-F1
#
_entry.id   AF-A0AAD5R0M7-F1
#
_cell.length_a   1.000
_cell.length_b   1.000
_cell.length_c   1.000
_cell.angle_alpha   90.00
_cell.angle_beta   90.00
_cell.angle_gamma   90.00
#
_symmetry.space_group_name_H-M   'P 1'
#
loop_
_entity.id
_entity.type
_entity.pdbx_description
1 polymer ?
#
loop_
_entity_poly.entity_id
_entity_poly.type
_entity_poly.pdbx_seq_one_letter_code
_entity_poly.pdbx_strand_id
1 'polypeptide(L)' 'EGGGATPISITDSVISLHGEQSIVGRALVIHAAGDDLNRGLSPLSASTGNAGGRVSCGIIELV' A
#
# COMPACT_ATOMS: atom_id res chain seq x y z
N GLU A 1 18.69 2.44 12.26
CA GLU A 1 18.35 3.69 12.96
C GLU A 1 17.08 4.27 12.34
N GLY A 2 16.12 4.73 13.16
CA GLY A 2 14.88 5.36 12.68
C GLY A 2 13.58 4.62 13.02
N GLY A 3 13.40 4.17 14.27
CA GLY A 3 12.10 3.68 14.76
C GLY A 3 11.20 4.84 15.18
N GLY A 4 10.62 5.55 14.21
CA GLY A 4 9.65 6.61 14.46
C GLY A 4 8.26 6.19 14.02
N ALA A 5 7.22 6.66 14.71
CA ALA A 5 5.87 6.56 14.19
C ALA A 5 5.77 7.36 12.88
N THR A 6 5.18 6.77 11.84
CA THR A 6 4.91 7.43 10.57
C THR A 6 3.45 7.88 10.58
N PRO A 7 3.13 9.16 10.87
CA PRO A 7 1.78 9.65 10.75
C PRO A 7 1.36 9.59 9.26
N ILE A 8 0.23 8.94 8.99
CA ILE A 8 -0.33 8.79 7.64
C ILE A 8 -1.62 9.61 7.56
N SER A 9 -1.67 10.57 6.63
CA SER A 9 -2.86 11.38 6.34
C SER A 9 -3.00 11.49 4.82
N ILE A 10 -3.82 10.61 4.23
CA ILE A 10 -4.02 10.49 2.79
C ILE A 10 -5.52 10.54 2.51
N THR A 11 -5.91 11.29 1.46
CA THR A 11 -7.25 11.26 0.87
C THR A 11 -7.12 10.67 -0.51
N ASP A 12 -7.88 9.62 -0.80
CA ASP A 12 -7.91 8.95 -2.09
C ASP A 12 -9.34 8.91 -2.64
N SER A 13 -9.48 9.03 -3.96
CA SER A 13 -10.78 9.08 -4.64
C SER A 13 -11.08 7.83 -5.47
N VAL A 14 -10.21 6.82 -5.43
CA VAL A 14 -10.32 5.58 -6.22
C VAL A 14 -10.76 4.43 -5.33
N ILE A 15 -10.15 4.27 -4.16
CA ILE A 15 -10.57 3.25 -3.19
C ILE A 15 -11.90 3.64 -2.56
N SER A 16 -12.69 2.63 -2.20
CA SER A 16 -14.00 2.82 -1.55
C SER A 16 -14.17 1.85 -0.39
N LEU A 17 -15.11 2.15 0.51
CA LEU A 17 -15.55 1.21 1.56
C LEU A 17 -16.77 0.38 1.13
N HIS A 18 -17.39 0.71 -0.01
CA HIS A 18 -18.58 0.04 -0.55
C HIS A 18 -18.50 -0.14 -2.07
N GLY A 19 -19.34 -1.03 -2.61
CA GLY A 19 -19.41 -1.31 -4.05
C GLY A 19 -18.23 -2.14 -4.56
N GLU A 20 -18.02 -2.15 -5.88
CA GLU A 20 -17.04 -3.03 -6.55
C GLU A 20 -15.59 -2.73 -6.16
N GLN A 21 -15.28 -1.46 -5.88
CA GLN A 21 -13.96 -1.00 -5.42
C GLN A 21 -13.80 -1.07 -3.89
N SER A 22 -14.71 -1.74 -3.18
CA SER A 22 -14.60 -1.88 -1.72
C SER A 22 -13.28 -2.56 -1.33
N ILE A 23 -12.57 -1.94 -0.39
CA ILE A 23 -11.35 -2.47 0.22
C ILE A 23 -11.61 -3.24 1.52
N VAL A 24 -12.85 -3.26 2.01
CA VAL A 24 -13.23 -4.03 3.20
C VAL A 24 -12.99 -5.53 2.94
N GLY A 25 -12.35 -6.21 3.89
CA GLY A 25 -11.91 -7.60 3.76
C GLY A 25 -10.63 -7.79 2.94
N ARG A 26 -10.04 -6.72 2.39
CA ARG A 26 -8.70 -6.74 1.77
C ARG A 26 -7.62 -6.38 2.79
N ALA A 27 -6.35 -6.55 2.40
CA ALA A 27 -5.21 -6.24 3.25
C ALA A 27 -4.53 -4.91 2.85
N LEU A 28 -4.23 -4.07 3.85
CA LEU A 28 -3.23 -3.02 3.72
C LEU A 28 -1.84 -3.65 3.93
N VAL A 29 -0.86 -3.32 3.07
CA VAL A 29 0.50 -3.89 3.13
C VAL A 29 1.52 -2.76 3.19
N ILE A 30 2.46 -2.85 4.14
CA ILE A 30 3.63 -1.97 4.21
C ILE A 30 4.83 -2.72 3.64
N HIS A 31 5.53 -2.08 2.71
CA HIS A 31 6.69 -2.63 2.03
C HIS A 31 8.02 -2.17 2.65
N ALA A 32 9.09 -2.93 2.38
CA ALA A 32 10.43 -2.70 2.93
C ALA A 32 11.16 -1.53 2.25
N ALA A 33 10.77 -1.16 1.03
CA ALA A 33 11.35 -0.07 0.26
C ALA A 33 10.25 0.82 -0.33
N GLY A 34 10.66 1.99 -0.85
CA GLY A 34 9.76 2.91 -1.53
C GLY A 34 9.26 2.33 -2.86
N ASP A 35 7.98 2.57 -3.14
CA ASP A 35 7.38 2.30 -4.45
C ASP A 35 7.91 3.31 -5.48
N ASP A 36 8.36 2.84 -6.64
CA ASP A 36 8.90 3.66 -7.72
C ASP A 36 7.81 4.33 -8.59
N LEU A 37 6.54 4.05 -8.31
CA LEU A 37 5.36 4.61 -8.95
C LEU A 37 5.30 4.34 -10.46
N ASN A 38 5.76 3.17 -10.88
CA ASN A 38 5.89 2.78 -12.28
C ASN A 38 6.87 3.69 -13.07
N ARG A 39 7.86 4.28 -12.40
CA ARG A 39 8.87 5.16 -13.03
C ARG A 39 10.25 4.51 -13.10
N GLY A 40 10.39 3.28 -12.59
CA GLY A 40 11.62 2.51 -12.63
C GLY A 40 11.85 1.79 -13.96
N LEU A 41 13.09 1.31 -14.15
CA LEU A 41 13.48 0.48 -15.31
C LEU A 41 13.31 -1.02 -15.06
N SER A 42 13.01 -1.42 -13.82
CA SER A 42 12.78 -2.81 -13.46
C SER A 42 11.49 -3.32 -14.09
N PRO A 43 11.44 -4.57 -14.61
CA PRO A 43 10.18 -5.19 -15.03
C PRO A 43 9.11 -5.23 -13.92
N LEU A 44 9.51 -5.12 -12.65
CA LEU A 44 8.61 -5.10 -11.49
C LEU A 44 8.00 -3.73 -11.19
N SER A 45 8.45 -2.66 -11.86
CA SER A 45 7.99 -1.28 -11.69
C SER A 45 6.47 -1.17 -11.97
N ALA A 46 6.01 -1.69 -13.11
CA ALA A 46 4.61 -1.63 -13.52
C ALA A 46 3.66 -2.53 -12.70
N SER A 47 4.19 -3.49 -11.94
CA SER A 47 3.39 -4.48 -11.23
C SER A 47 3.38 -4.31 -9.72
N THR A 48 4.52 -3.95 -9.12
CA THR A 48 4.71 -3.92 -7.66
C THR A 48 5.49 -2.69 -7.20
N GLY A 49 5.74 -1.73 -8.10
CA GLY A 49 6.52 -0.54 -7.80
C GLY A 49 7.96 -0.83 -7.37
N ASN A 50 8.45 -2.05 -7.59
CA ASN A 50 9.73 -2.54 -7.10
C ASN A 50 9.94 -2.29 -5.58
N ALA A 51 8.88 -2.27 -4.78
CA ALA A 51 8.90 -1.86 -3.36
C ALA A 51 9.51 -2.91 -2.39
N GLY A 52 9.94 -4.06 -2.91
CA GLY A 52 10.57 -5.11 -2.10
C GLY A 52 9.59 -5.89 -1.20
N GLY A 53 10.14 -6.50 -0.15
CA GLY A 53 9.41 -7.41 0.75
C GLY A 53 8.28 -6.73 1.54
N ARG A 54 7.38 -7.53 2.10
CA ARG A 54 6.24 -7.08 2.92
C ARG A 54 6.65 -7.12 4.40
N VAL A 55 6.75 -5.96 5.04
CA VAL A 55 7.20 -5.86 6.45
C VAL A 55 6.04 -5.92 7.44
N SER A 56 4.83 -5.57 7.01
CA SER A 56 3.61 -5.69 7.82
C SER A 56 2.37 -5.74 6.92
N CYS A 57 1.30 -6.36 7.40
CA CYS A 57 -0.01 -6.32 6.77
C CYS A 57 -1.14 -6.43 7.80
N GLY A 58 -2.34 -5.99 7.42
CA GLY A 58 -3.54 -6.09 8.25
C GLY A 58 -4.81 -6.04 7.41
N ILE A 59 -5.85 -6.76 7.84
CA ILE A 59 -7.16 -6.76 7.16
C ILE A 59 -7.92 -5.48 7.53
N ILE A 60 -8.58 -4.89 6.53
CA ILE A 60 -9.44 -3.72 6.70
C ILE A 60 -10.85 -4.21 7.04
N GLU A 61 -11.33 -3.90 8.24
CA GLU A 61 -12.66 -4.29 8.72
C GLU A 61 -13.49 -3.05 9.09
N LEU A 62 -14.81 -3.19 8.97
CA LEU A 62 -15.76 -2.23 9.51
C LEU A 62 -16.07 -2.60 10.95
N VAL A 63 -16.14 -1.59 11.82
CA VAL A 63 -16.44 -1.75 13.25
C VAL A 63 -17.85 -1.24 13.54
#